data_AF-A0A8J6SUU9-F1
#
_entry.id   AF-A0A8J6SUU9-F1
#
_cell.length_a   1.000
_cell.length_b   1.000
_cell.length_c   1.000
_cell.angle_alpha   90.00
_cell.angle_beta   90.00
_cell.angle_gamma   90.00
#
_symmetry.space_group_name_H-M   'P 1'
#
loop_
_entity.id
_entity.type
_entity.pdbx_description
1 polymer ?
#
loop_
_entity_poly.entity_id
_entity_poly.type
_entity_poly.pdbx_seq_one_letter_code
_entity_poly.pdbx_strand_id
1 'polypeptide(L)'
;MKILILFIHLLLIAACGTKSKAGPYAELTPKEKARIALDDKDFQGAVVLYKAVIADDPKDFESYRFLAAAYAEEGGFDILKAVSGTVGSSSSNLLTGISKFLPAEPTDAQIEALKLSTKTLLSLPEEQRSTLHPEIPSASSAAQQLQFYQAAYSLIYLNKFTKITPSGAVDPSQLATMSNADVDNILNNFTAIATAAGGGAVAEGADAFMSQLNSMPGETRRDKLISYLAAHPS
;
A
#
# COMPACT_ATOMS: atom_id res chain seq x y z
N MET A 1 -18.26 0.85 -78.54
CA MET A 1 -19.38 0.57 -77.62
C MET A 1 -18.80 0.02 -76.31
N LYS A 2 -19.10 0.66 -75.17
CA LYS A 2 -18.77 0.26 -73.78
C LYS A 2 -17.35 0.53 -73.22
N ILE A 3 -16.70 1.63 -73.63
CA ILE A 3 -15.67 2.33 -72.82
C ILE A 3 -16.35 3.59 -72.25
N LEU A 4 -17.34 3.39 -71.38
CA LEU A 4 -18.11 4.48 -70.75
C LEU A 4 -18.75 4.01 -69.43
N ILE A 5 -18.05 3.17 -68.65
CA ILE A 5 -18.51 2.74 -67.31
C ILE A 5 -17.28 2.54 -66.41
N LEU A 6 -16.36 3.51 -66.34
CA LEU A 6 -15.27 3.47 -65.36
C LEU A 6 -14.84 4.87 -64.88
N PHE A 7 -15.72 5.86 -64.99
CA PHE A 7 -15.46 7.24 -64.52
C PHE A 7 -16.62 7.83 -63.69
N ILE A 8 -17.58 6.98 -63.26
CA ILE A 8 -18.75 7.39 -62.44
C ILE A 8 -18.77 6.60 -61.13
N HIS A 9 -17.62 6.22 -60.56
CA HIS A 9 -17.55 5.63 -59.21
C HIS A 9 -16.49 6.31 -58.32
N LEU A 10 -15.83 7.38 -58.80
CA LEU A 10 -14.75 8.07 -58.07
C LEU A 10 -15.11 9.52 -57.65
N LEU A 11 -16.41 9.83 -57.49
CA LEU A 11 -16.88 11.18 -57.14
C LEU A 11 -17.93 11.19 -56.00
N LEU A 12 -17.84 10.25 -55.05
CA LEU A 12 -18.76 10.18 -53.90
C LEU A 12 -18.08 10.22 -52.52
N ILE A 13 -16.78 10.55 -52.41
CA ILE A 13 -16.06 10.57 -51.11
C ILE A 13 -15.65 11.98 -50.66
N ALA A 14 -16.41 13.01 -51.03
CA ALA A 14 -16.11 14.39 -50.62
C ALA A 14 -17.34 15.10 -50.03
N ALA A 15 -18.03 14.47 -49.09
CA ALA A 15 -19.05 15.15 -48.28
C ALA A 15 -19.33 14.48 -46.94
N CYS A 16 -18.31 14.00 -46.21
CA CYS A 16 -18.44 13.86 -44.76
C CYS A 16 -17.75 15.07 -44.11
N GLY A 17 -18.42 16.22 -44.25
CA GLY A 17 -18.15 17.39 -43.41
C GLY A 17 -18.65 17.15 -42.00
N THR A 18 -18.16 16.11 -41.32
CA THR A 18 -18.30 15.99 -39.88
C THR A 18 -17.40 17.05 -39.27
N LYS A 19 -17.91 18.28 -39.16
CA LYS A 19 -17.47 19.18 -38.10
C LYS A 19 -17.75 18.43 -36.81
N SER A 20 -16.77 17.66 -36.34
CA SER A 20 -16.75 17.11 -35.01
C SER A 20 -16.95 18.30 -34.09
N LYS A 21 -18.19 18.49 -33.63
CA LYS A 21 -18.48 19.34 -32.48
C LYS A 21 -18.00 18.52 -31.29
N ALA A 22 -16.69 18.40 -31.12
CA ALA A 22 -16.14 18.05 -29.84
C ALA A 22 -16.68 19.13 -28.89
N GLY A 23 -17.68 18.75 -28.09
CA GLY A 23 -18.11 19.60 -26.99
C GLY A 23 -16.91 19.89 -26.10
N PRO A 24 -16.94 20.97 -25.31
CA PRO A 24 -15.94 21.16 -24.27
C PRO A 24 -15.85 19.87 -23.44
N TYR A 25 -14.63 19.37 -23.23
CA TYR A 25 -14.40 18.21 -22.37
C TYR A 25 -15.11 18.47 -21.04
N ALA A 26 -15.87 17.49 -20.55
CA ALA A 26 -16.51 17.60 -19.25
C ALA A 26 -15.42 17.94 -18.21
N GLU A 27 -15.71 18.92 -17.34
CA GLU A 27 -14.79 19.24 -16.25
C GLU A 27 -14.62 18.01 -15.36
N LEU A 28 -13.36 17.67 -15.05
CA LEU A 28 -13.04 16.56 -14.17
C LEU A 28 -13.62 16.81 -12.78
N THR A 29 -14.25 15.78 -12.22
CA THR A 29 -14.70 15.77 -10.83
C THR A 29 -13.50 15.89 -9.87
N PRO A 30 -13.70 16.36 -8.62
CA PRO A 30 -12.63 16.39 -7.62
C PRO A 30 -11.97 15.02 -7.40
N LYS A 31 -12.75 13.93 -7.43
CA LYS A 31 -12.25 12.56 -7.30
C LYS A 31 -11.39 12.13 -8.48
N GLU A 32 -11.77 12.47 -9.72
CA GLU A 32 -10.94 12.19 -10.91
C GLU A 32 -9.63 12.99 -10.88
N LYS A 33 -9.67 14.25 -10.44
CA LYS A 33 -8.45 15.04 -10.24
C LYS A 33 -7.53 14.41 -9.19
N ALA A 34 -8.09 13.93 -8.07
CA ALA A 34 -7.34 13.24 -7.03
C ALA A 34 -6.68 11.96 -7.56
N ARG A 35 -7.42 11.20 -8.38
CA ARG A 35 -6.94 9.98 -9.02
C ARG A 35 -5.80 10.25 -10.00
N ILE A 36 -5.94 11.27 -10.84
CA ILE A 36 -4.87 11.69 -11.76
C ILE A 36 -3.63 12.10 -10.98
N ALA A 37 -3.76 12.88 -9.91
CA ALA A 37 -2.62 13.26 -9.08
C ALA A 37 -1.90 12.03 -8.49
N LEU A 38 -2.66 11.02 -8.03
CA LEU A 38 -2.08 9.77 -7.54
C LEU A 38 -1.34 9.00 -8.65
N ASP A 39 -1.95 8.90 -9.83
CA ASP A 39 -1.37 8.19 -10.98
C ASP A 39 -0.13 8.92 -11.54
N ASP A 40 -0.09 10.26 -11.46
CA ASP A 40 1.05 11.12 -11.82
C ASP A 40 2.14 11.15 -10.74
N LYS A 41 1.97 10.41 -9.63
CA LYS A 41 2.86 10.37 -8.46
C LYS A 41 2.99 11.71 -7.72
N ASP A 42 2.05 12.63 -7.92
CA ASP A 42 1.86 13.79 -7.07
C ASP A 42 1.11 13.37 -5.79
N PHE A 43 1.80 12.64 -4.92
CA PHE A 43 1.20 12.08 -3.71
C PHE A 43 0.68 13.16 -2.77
N GLN A 44 1.37 14.31 -2.69
CA GLN A 44 0.92 15.43 -1.87
C GLN A 44 -0.36 16.06 -2.44
N GLY A 45 -0.41 16.29 -3.76
CA GLY A 45 -1.63 16.75 -4.43
C GLY A 45 -2.78 15.77 -4.27
N ALA A 46 -2.53 14.47 -4.43
CA ALA A 46 -3.51 13.42 -4.22
C ALA A 46 -4.06 13.42 -2.78
N VAL A 47 -3.19 13.51 -1.77
CA VAL A 47 -3.58 13.58 -0.35
C VAL A 47 -4.51 14.78 -0.10
N VAL A 48 -4.17 15.96 -0.61
CA VAL A 48 -5.00 17.16 -0.46
C VAL A 48 -6.36 16.97 -1.11
N LEU A 49 -6.40 16.49 -2.35
CA LEU A 49 -7.63 16.32 -3.10
C LEU A 49 -8.54 15.22 -2.50
N TYR A 50 -7.99 14.07 -2.12
CA TYR A 50 -8.79 13.01 -1.48
C TYR A 50 -9.33 13.42 -0.11
N LYS A 51 -8.59 14.21 0.68
CA LYS A 51 -9.13 14.79 1.92
C LYS A 51 -10.34 15.69 1.65
N ALA A 52 -10.29 16.49 0.59
CA ALA A 52 -11.42 17.33 0.20
C ALA A 52 -12.63 16.50 -0.25
N VAL A 53 -12.41 15.44 -1.04
CA VAL A 53 -13.47 14.50 -1.46
C VAL A 53 -14.13 13.85 -0.25
N ILE A 54 -13.35 13.34 0.70
CA ILE A 54 -13.86 12.71 1.93
C ILE A 54 -14.60 13.70 2.83
N ALA A 55 -14.16 14.96 2.87
CA ALA A 55 -14.83 15.99 3.66
C ALA A 55 -16.22 16.34 3.08
N ASP A 56 -16.36 16.31 1.75
CA ASP A 56 -17.62 16.54 1.05
C ASP A 56 -18.57 15.33 1.13
N ASP A 57 -18.04 14.12 0.89
CA ASP A 57 -18.75 12.86 1.05
C ASP A 57 -17.99 11.87 1.96
N PRO A 58 -18.26 11.87 3.27
CA PRO A 58 -17.65 10.93 4.21
C PRO A 58 -18.00 9.45 3.97
N LYS A 59 -18.97 9.15 3.09
CA LYS A 59 -19.35 7.79 2.72
C LYS A 59 -18.69 7.31 1.43
N ASP A 60 -17.86 8.13 0.78
CA ASP A 60 -17.00 7.68 -0.32
C ASP A 60 -15.81 6.86 0.21
N PHE A 61 -16.09 5.64 0.66
CA PHE A 61 -15.11 4.73 1.25
C PHE A 61 -13.97 4.37 0.28
N GLU A 62 -14.19 4.48 -1.02
CA GLU A 62 -13.15 4.29 -2.02
C GLU A 62 -12.07 5.40 -1.92
N SER A 63 -12.48 6.64 -1.66
CA SER A 63 -11.53 7.75 -1.49
C SER A 63 -10.62 7.58 -0.27
N TYR A 64 -11.07 6.91 0.79
CA TYR A 64 -10.20 6.54 1.92
C TYR A 64 -9.12 5.54 1.50
N ARG A 65 -9.45 4.57 0.65
CA ARG A 65 -8.48 3.59 0.14
C ARG A 65 -7.41 4.27 -0.70
N PHE A 66 -7.79 5.19 -1.58
CA PHE A 66 -6.83 5.91 -2.40
C PHE A 66 -6.02 6.95 -1.61
N LEU A 67 -6.61 7.58 -0.59
CA LEU A 67 -5.86 8.41 0.35
C LEU A 67 -4.82 7.59 1.10
N ALA A 68 -5.17 6.38 1.56
CA ALA A 68 -4.22 5.47 2.19
C ALA A 68 -3.10 5.05 1.23
N ALA A 69 -3.42 4.78 -0.03
CA ALA A 69 -2.42 4.49 -1.05
C ALA A 69 -1.47 5.68 -1.30
N ALA A 70 -2.00 6.90 -1.41
CA ALA A 70 -1.17 8.10 -1.56
C ALA A 70 -0.19 8.27 -0.38
N TYR A 71 -0.64 8.05 0.86
CA TYR A 71 0.24 8.05 2.02
C TYR A 71 1.28 6.93 2.02
N ALA A 72 0.91 5.72 1.61
CA ALA A 72 1.85 4.61 1.54
C ALA A 72 2.96 4.86 0.51
N GLU A 73 2.59 5.38 -0.66
CA GLU A 73 3.52 5.75 -1.74
C GLU A 73 4.41 6.95 -1.35
N GLU A 74 3.87 7.96 -0.67
CA GLU A 74 4.65 9.05 -0.06
C GLU A 74 5.65 8.51 0.97
N GLY A 75 5.27 7.46 1.72
CA GLY A 75 6.12 6.71 2.63
C GLY A 75 7.17 5.81 1.93
N GLY A 76 7.16 5.76 0.59
CA GLY A 76 8.07 4.95 -0.21
C GLY A 76 7.65 3.50 -0.39
N PHE A 77 6.38 3.16 -0.14
CA PHE A 77 5.85 1.81 -0.27
C PHE A 77 4.78 1.70 -1.38
N ASP A 78 5.20 1.15 -2.51
CA ASP A 78 4.33 0.79 -3.63
C ASP A 78 3.82 -0.65 -3.46
N ILE A 79 2.54 -0.79 -3.12
CA ILE A 79 1.90 -2.10 -2.89
C ILE A 79 1.85 -2.94 -4.18
N LEU A 80 1.68 -2.33 -5.35
CA LEU A 80 1.61 -3.06 -6.62
C LEU A 80 2.98 -3.63 -6.98
N LYS A 81 4.04 -2.85 -6.77
CA LYS A 81 5.42 -3.31 -6.91
C LYS A 81 5.75 -4.40 -5.88
N ALA A 82 5.30 -4.26 -4.64
CA ALA A 82 5.53 -5.27 -3.60
C ALA A 82 4.84 -6.60 -3.92
N VAL A 83 3.57 -6.56 -4.34
CA VAL A 83 2.80 -7.76 -4.72
C VAL A 83 3.41 -8.42 -5.95
N SER A 84 3.64 -7.68 -7.03
CA SER A 84 4.22 -8.23 -8.27
C SER A 84 5.62 -8.78 -8.08
N GLY A 85 6.45 -8.10 -7.27
CA GLY A 85 7.80 -8.55 -6.93
C GLY A 85 7.83 -9.79 -6.04
N THR A 86 6.82 -9.98 -5.18
CA THR A 86 6.78 -11.14 -4.28
C THR A 86 6.18 -12.37 -4.94
N VAL A 87 5.20 -12.22 -5.85
CA VAL A 87 4.61 -13.34 -6.60
C VAL A 87 5.65 -14.08 -7.46
N GLY A 88 6.71 -13.40 -7.88
CA GLY A 88 7.82 -14.01 -8.63
C GLY A 88 8.94 -14.63 -7.79
N SER A 89 8.99 -14.36 -6.48
CA SER A 89 10.08 -14.82 -5.63
C SER A 89 9.65 -16.03 -4.79
N SER A 90 10.31 -17.18 -4.98
CA SER A 90 10.21 -18.35 -4.09
C SER A 90 10.75 -18.09 -2.67
N SER A 91 10.86 -16.83 -2.25
CA SER A 91 11.33 -16.48 -0.91
C SER A 91 10.31 -16.99 0.10
N SER A 92 10.77 -17.88 0.97
CA SER A 92 9.98 -18.55 2.02
C SER A 92 9.40 -17.60 3.08
N ASN A 93 9.65 -16.29 2.99
CA ASN A 93 9.10 -15.30 3.92
C ASN A 93 8.67 -14.01 3.18
N LEU A 94 7.36 -13.83 3.02
CA LEU A 94 6.76 -12.64 2.41
C LEU A 94 7.18 -11.33 3.11
N LEU A 95 7.44 -11.33 4.41
CA LEU A 95 7.89 -10.13 5.12
C LEU A 95 9.28 -9.67 4.62
N THR A 96 10.16 -10.61 4.30
CA THR A 96 11.43 -10.33 3.61
C THR A 96 11.21 -9.85 2.17
N GLY A 97 10.12 -10.28 1.53
CA GLY A 97 9.69 -9.75 0.23
C GLY A 97 9.29 -8.28 0.34
N ILE A 98 8.40 -7.95 1.28
CA ILE A 98 7.90 -6.60 1.55
C ILE A 98 9.04 -5.65 1.94
N SER A 99 9.97 -6.09 2.80
CA SER A 99 11.05 -5.23 3.31
C SER A 99 11.98 -4.70 2.20
N LYS A 100 12.16 -5.45 1.10
CA LYS A 100 12.96 -5.01 -0.06
C LYS A 100 12.39 -3.81 -0.81
N PHE A 101 11.12 -3.50 -0.60
CA PHE A 101 10.45 -2.35 -1.20
C PHE A 101 10.40 -1.15 -0.26
N LEU A 102 10.95 -1.27 0.95
CA LEU A 102 10.98 -0.19 1.92
C LEU A 102 12.34 0.51 1.93
N PRO A 103 12.40 1.80 2.31
CA PRO A 103 13.66 2.48 2.58
C PRO A 103 14.48 1.74 3.65
N ALA A 104 15.76 1.50 3.38
CA ALA A 104 16.67 0.88 4.34
C ALA A 104 17.00 1.82 5.51
N GLU A 105 17.10 3.12 5.25
CA GLU A 105 17.28 4.17 6.25
C GLU A 105 16.08 5.14 6.18
N PRO A 106 14.94 4.78 6.79
CA PRO A 106 13.73 5.57 6.65
C PRO A 106 13.80 6.89 7.43
N THR A 107 13.25 7.94 6.85
CA THR A 107 13.02 9.23 7.54
C THR A 107 11.78 9.15 8.43
N ASP A 108 11.72 10.00 9.46
CA ASP A 108 10.52 10.09 10.31
C ASP A 108 9.25 10.48 9.50
N ALA A 109 9.42 11.26 8.41
CA ALA A 109 8.32 11.60 7.51
C ALA A 109 7.77 10.37 6.76
N GLN A 110 8.64 9.48 6.27
CA GLN A 110 8.22 8.25 5.61
C GLN A 110 7.50 7.29 6.57
N ILE A 111 8.00 7.19 7.81
CA ILE A 111 7.36 6.41 8.87
C ILE A 111 5.98 6.98 9.19
N GLU A 112 5.85 8.30 9.35
CA GLU A 112 4.56 8.93 9.65
C GLU A 112 3.58 8.78 8.47
N ALA A 113 4.05 8.86 7.23
CA ALA A 113 3.22 8.63 6.05
C ALA A 113 2.64 7.20 6.05
N LEU A 114 3.46 6.17 6.30
CA LEU A 114 2.96 4.80 6.42
C LEU A 114 2.02 4.61 7.62
N LYS A 115 2.26 5.27 8.74
CA LYS A 115 1.32 5.30 9.86
C LYS A 115 -0.01 5.93 9.46
N LEU A 116 0.00 7.05 8.72
CA LEU A 116 -1.21 7.69 8.21
C LEU A 116 -1.97 6.80 7.21
N SER A 117 -1.28 6.01 6.40
CA SER A 117 -1.92 5.04 5.49
C SER A 117 -2.76 4.01 6.27
N THR A 118 -2.19 3.42 7.34
CA THR A 118 -2.89 2.44 8.19
C THR A 118 -4.06 3.09 8.94
N LYS A 119 -3.84 4.27 9.53
CA LYS A 119 -4.88 5.01 10.26
C LYS A 119 -6.06 5.39 9.36
N THR A 120 -5.79 5.74 8.11
CA THR A 120 -6.84 6.09 7.13
C THR A 120 -7.73 4.88 6.86
N LEU A 121 -7.17 3.69 6.63
CA LEU A 121 -7.98 2.48 6.43
C LEU A 121 -8.69 2.04 7.71
N LEU A 122 -8.05 2.15 8.88
CA LEU A 122 -8.69 1.83 10.17
C LEU A 122 -9.86 2.76 10.51
N SER A 123 -9.94 3.94 9.88
CA SER A 123 -11.08 4.86 10.05
C SER A 123 -12.33 4.42 9.30
N LEU A 124 -12.22 3.47 8.37
CA LEU A 124 -13.37 2.85 7.72
C LEU A 124 -14.14 1.96 8.72
N PRO A 125 -15.48 1.89 8.60
CA PRO A 125 -16.28 0.87 9.27
C PRO A 125 -15.70 -0.53 9.02
N GLU A 126 -15.77 -1.41 10.02
CA GLU A 126 -15.13 -2.73 9.93
C GLU A 126 -15.61 -3.55 8.73
N GLU A 127 -16.90 -3.49 8.42
CA GLU A 127 -17.52 -4.13 7.26
C GLU A 127 -16.96 -3.62 5.92
N GLN A 128 -16.51 -2.35 5.85
CA GLN A 128 -15.90 -1.74 4.68
C GLN A 128 -14.42 -2.10 4.51
N ARG A 129 -13.84 -2.86 5.46
CA ARG A 129 -12.45 -3.34 5.43
C ARG A 129 -12.34 -4.79 5.86
N SER A 130 -13.32 -5.60 5.45
CA SER A 130 -13.44 -7.02 5.79
C SER A 130 -13.46 -7.90 4.55
N THR A 131 -12.85 -9.07 4.64
CA THR A 131 -12.98 -10.14 3.63
C THR A 131 -14.25 -10.97 3.80
N LEU A 132 -14.97 -10.79 4.92
CA LEU A 132 -16.21 -11.51 5.22
C LEU A 132 -17.44 -10.90 4.55
N HIS A 133 -17.29 -9.70 3.97
CA HIS A 133 -18.35 -8.96 3.29
C HIS A 133 -18.03 -8.74 1.80
N PRO A 134 -17.89 -9.81 0.98
CA PRO A 134 -17.57 -9.67 -0.44
C PRO A 134 -18.68 -8.96 -1.24
N GLU A 135 -19.89 -8.86 -0.69
CA GLU A 135 -21.00 -8.10 -1.26
C GLU A 135 -20.80 -6.59 -1.20
N ILE A 136 -19.95 -6.10 -0.29
CA ILE A 136 -19.61 -4.69 -0.17
C ILE A 136 -18.46 -4.40 -1.15
N PRO A 137 -18.69 -3.54 -2.18
CA PRO A 137 -17.65 -3.20 -3.13
C PRO A 137 -16.41 -2.70 -2.40
N SER A 138 -15.22 -3.15 -2.83
CA SER A 138 -13.93 -2.76 -2.25
C SER A 138 -13.60 -3.25 -0.85
N ALA A 139 -14.53 -3.86 -0.08
CA ALA A 139 -14.27 -4.23 1.32
C ALA A 139 -13.09 -5.20 1.48
N SER A 140 -13.06 -6.26 0.67
CA SER A 140 -11.95 -7.23 0.67
C SER A 140 -10.63 -6.59 0.24
N SER A 141 -10.66 -5.67 -0.73
CA SER A 141 -9.45 -4.98 -1.17
C SER A 141 -8.94 -3.97 -0.14
N ALA A 142 -9.82 -3.32 0.62
CA ALA A 142 -9.45 -2.47 1.75
C ALA A 142 -8.83 -3.31 2.88
N ALA A 143 -9.38 -4.49 3.17
CA ALA A 143 -8.82 -5.43 4.15
C ALA A 143 -7.39 -5.84 3.77
N GLN A 144 -7.17 -6.23 2.51
CA GLN A 144 -5.85 -6.60 2.01
C GLN A 144 -4.88 -5.41 2.03
N GLN A 145 -5.30 -4.23 1.58
CA GLN A 145 -4.48 -3.02 1.66
C GLN A 145 -4.06 -2.71 3.10
N LEU A 146 -4.97 -2.86 4.06
CA LEU A 146 -4.67 -2.64 5.47
C LEU A 146 -3.61 -3.62 5.96
N GLN A 147 -3.70 -4.90 5.62
CA GLN A 147 -2.68 -5.89 6.00
C GLN A 147 -1.31 -5.53 5.43
N PHE A 148 -1.22 -5.16 4.15
CA PHE A 148 0.04 -4.73 3.53
C PHE A 148 0.61 -3.47 4.17
N TYR A 149 -0.22 -2.46 4.42
CA TYR A 149 0.25 -1.20 5.03
C TYR A 149 0.64 -1.36 6.50
N GLN A 150 -0.05 -2.22 7.25
CA GLN A 150 0.37 -2.57 8.61
C GLN A 150 1.71 -3.32 8.61
N ALA A 151 1.92 -4.26 7.69
CA ALA A 151 3.19 -4.96 7.54
C ALA A 151 4.30 -3.99 7.14
N ALA A 152 4.07 -3.14 6.14
CA ALA A 152 5.00 -2.12 5.69
C ALA A 152 5.36 -1.12 6.79
N TYR A 153 4.37 -0.63 7.54
CA TYR A 153 4.59 0.27 8.67
C TYR A 153 5.43 -0.40 9.78
N SER A 154 5.13 -1.64 10.14
CA SER A 154 5.94 -2.37 11.13
C SER A 154 7.37 -2.61 10.67
N LEU A 155 7.56 -2.99 9.40
CA LEU A 155 8.88 -3.26 8.83
C LEU A 155 9.72 -1.99 8.65
N ILE A 156 9.14 -0.89 8.16
CA ILE A 156 9.87 0.39 8.06
C ILE A 156 10.24 0.90 9.46
N TYR A 157 9.38 0.67 10.45
CA TYR A 157 9.68 1.06 11.81
C TYR A 157 10.78 0.19 12.43
N LEU A 158 10.84 -1.10 12.09
CA LEU A 158 11.98 -1.96 12.45
C LEU A 158 13.29 -1.47 11.81
N ASN A 159 13.27 -1.09 10.53
CA ASN A 159 14.45 -0.57 9.81
C ASN A 159 15.08 0.65 10.51
N LYS A 160 14.29 1.47 11.20
CA LYS A 160 14.79 2.59 12.02
C LYS A 160 15.78 2.13 13.11
N PHE A 161 15.58 0.94 13.66
CA PHE A 161 16.37 0.41 14.78
C PHE A 161 17.36 -0.68 14.36
N THR A 162 17.16 -1.33 13.22
CA THR A 162 18.00 -2.43 12.73
C THR A 162 19.10 -1.93 11.78
N LYS A 163 19.76 -0.82 12.13
CA LYS A 163 20.90 -0.35 11.34
C LYS A 163 21.97 -1.44 11.28
N ILE A 164 22.34 -1.79 10.06
CA ILE A 164 23.36 -2.79 9.80
C ILE A 164 24.74 -2.10 9.85
N THR A 165 25.63 -2.59 10.70
CA THR A 165 27.02 -2.15 10.76
C THR A 165 27.74 -2.49 9.44
N PRO A 166 28.92 -1.92 9.15
CA PRO A 166 29.70 -2.31 7.97
C PRO A 166 30.03 -3.81 7.90
N SER A 167 29.95 -4.53 9.03
CA SER A 167 30.17 -5.98 9.10
C SER A 167 28.91 -6.82 8.84
N GLY A 168 27.78 -6.21 8.51
CA GLY A 168 26.52 -6.93 8.28
C GLY A 168 25.76 -7.30 9.57
N ALA A 169 26.18 -6.80 10.74
CA ALA A 169 25.54 -7.11 12.02
C ALA A 169 24.56 -6.01 12.42
N VAL A 170 23.51 -6.36 13.17
CA VAL A 170 22.60 -5.36 13.75
C VAL A 170 23.33 -4.56 14.83
N ASP A 171 23.25 -3.23 14.80
CA ASP A 171 23.82 -2.35 15.82
C ASP A 171 23.03 -2.46 17.15
N PRO A 172 23.59 -3.06 18.21
CA PRO A 172 22.89 -3.24 19.48
C PRO A 172 22.55 -1.91 20.17
N SER A 173 23.33 -0.85 19.91
CA SER A 173 23.10 0.45 20.51
C SER A 173 21.84 1.11 19.96
N GLN A 174 21.54 0.90 18.67
CA GLN A 174 20.31 1.38 18.03
C GLN A 174 19.09 0.59 18.52
N LEU A 175 19.19 -0.74 18.61
CA LEU A 175 18.14 -1.58 19.18
C LEU A 175 17.80 -1.19 20.63
N ALA A 176 18.79 -0.79 21.42
CA ALA A 176 18.60 -0.34 22.78
C ALA A 176 17.78 0.97 22.88
N THR A 177 17.66 1.75 21.79
CA THR A 177 16.84 2.96 21.74
C THR A 177 15.36 2.69 21.46
N MET A 178 14.99 1.48 21.01
CA MET A 178 13.61 1.10 20.76
C MET A 178 12.82 1.07 22.07
N SER A 179 11.82 1.94 22.21
CA SER A 179 10.98 1.99 23.41
C SER A 179 9.98 0.82 23.45
N ASN A 180 9.36 0.57 24.61
CA ASN A 180 8.28 -0.43 24.70
C ASN A 180 7.08 -0.06 23.83
N ALA A 181 6.78 1.24 23.70
CA ALA A 181 5.71 1.72 22.82
C ALA A 181 6.02 1.42 21.35
N ASP A 182 7.29 1.48 20.95
CA ASP A 182 7.71 1.13 19.60
C ASP A 182 7.52 -0.35 19.31
N VAL A 183 7.93 -1.20 20.26
CA VAL A 183 7.72 -2.65 20.20
C VAL A 183 6.23 -2.97 20.10
N ASP A 184 5.40 -2.36 20.95
CA ASP A 184 3.97 -2.61 20.94
C ASP A 184 3.33 -2.17 19.61
N ASN A 185 3.73 -1.03 19.05
CA ASN A 185 3.26 -0.61 17.73
C ASN A 185 3.58 -1.64 16.63
N ILE A 186 4.82 -2.14 16.59
CA ILE A 186 5.26 -3.14 15.60
C ILE A 186 4.47 -4.44 15.77
N LEU A 187 4.42 -4.96 16.99
CA LEU A 187 3.90 -6.30 17.25
C LEU A 187 2.36 -6.34 17.28
N ASN A 188 1.69 -5.24 17.65
CA ASN A 188 0.23 -5.17 17.59
C ASN A 188 -0.26 -5.15 16.14
N ASN A 189 0.47 -4.53 15.22
CA ASN A 189 0.17 -4.62 13.79
C ASN A 189 0.30 -6.05 13.27
N PHE A 190 1.40 -6.75 13.56
CA PHE A 190 1.55 -8.15 13.14
C PHE A 190 0.51 -9.08 13.77
N THR A 191 0.16 -8.84 15.03
CA THR A 191 -0.92 -9.58 15.70
C THR A 191 -2.26 -9.32 15.01
N ALA A 192 -2.59 -8.06 14.73
CA ALA A 192 -3.81 -7.68 14.02
C ALA A 192 -3.89 -8.36 12.64
N ILE A 193 -2.80 -8.36 11.88
CA ILE A 193 -2.70 -9.05 10.59
C ILE A 193 -2.90 -10.57 10.74
N ALA A 194 -2.21 -11.22 11.69
CA ALA A 194 -2.29 -12.66 11.91
C ALA A 194 -3.70 -13.11 12.33
N THR A 195 -4.42 -12.26 13.07
CA THR A 195 -5.80 -12.54 13.51
C THR A 195 -6.88 -12.07 12.54
N ALA A 196 -6.51 -11.38 11.45
CA ALA A 196 -7.49 -10.85 10.50
C ALA A 196 -8.22 -11.99 9.76
N ALA A 197 -9.53 -11.89 9.66
CA ALA A 197 -10.33 -12.82 8.86
C ALA A 197 -9.92 -12.75 7.38
N GLY A 198 -10.02 -13.89 6.68
CA GLY A 198 -9.73 -14.01 5.25
C GLY A 198 -8.37 -14.61 4.89
N GLY A 199 -7.44 -14.69 5.84
CA GLY A 199 -6.13 -15.28 5.62
C GLY A 199 -5.34 -14.62 4.49
N GLY A 200 -4.58 -15.42 3.74
CA GLY A 200 -3.72 -14.97 2.65
C GLY A 200 -2.26 -14.83 3.07
N ALA A 201 -1.38 -14.64 2.07
CA ALA A 201 0.05 -14.74 2.29
C ALA A 201 0.58 -13.75 3.36
N VAL A 202 0.00 -12.53 3.46
CA VAL A 202 0.39 -11.52 4.47
C VAL A 202 0.02 -11.99 5.88
N ALA A 203 -1.20 -12.50 6.06
CA ALA A 203 -1.66 -13.07 7.32
C ALA A 203 -0.82 -14.27 7.75
N GLU A 204 -0.53 -15.20 6.83
CA GLU A 204 0.33 -16.36 7.06
C GLU A 204 1.77 -15.97 7.43
N GLY A 205 2.34 -14.98 6.73
CA GLY A 205 3.66 -14.45 7.04
C GLY A 205 3.73 -13.77 8.40
N ALA A 206 2.68 -13.04 8.79
CA ALA A 206 2.59 -12.42 10.11
C ALA A 206 2.41 -13.46 11.22
N ASP A 207 1.59 -14.49 11.01
CA ASP A 207 1.40 -15.58 11.97
C ASP A 207 2.71 -16.38 12.18
N ALA A 208 3.42 -16.69 11.09
CA ALA A 208 4.73 -17.33 11.14
C ALA A 208 5.75 -16.47 11.91
N PHE A 209 5.79 -15.17 11.63
CA PHE A 209 6.65 -14.23 12.37
C PHE A 209 6.31 -14.19 13.86
N MET A 210 5.04 -14.05 14.22
CA MET A 210 4.60 -14.02 15.62
C MET A 210 4.90 -15.34 16.35
N SER A 211 4.73 -16.48 15.67
CA SER A 211 5.07 -17.80 16.21
C SER A 211 6.57 -17.93 16.49
N GLN A 212 7.43 -17.53 15.55
CA GLN A 212 8.88 -17.53 15.76
C GLN A 212 9.28 -16.59 16.89
N LEU A 213 8.75 -15.35 16.90
CA LEU A 213 8.99 -14.37 17.94
C LEU A 213 8.64 -14.91 19.33
N ASN A 214 7.48 -15.57 19.46
CA ASN A 214 7.01 -16.10 20.74
C ASN A 214 7.92 -17.22 21.29
N SER A 215 8.64 -17.92 20.41
CA SER A 215 9.63 -18.95 20.77
C SER A 215 11.00 -18.40 21.16
N MET A 216 11.26 -17.10 20.91
CA MET A 216 12.53 -16.47 21.28
C MET A 216 12.67 -16.31 22.80
N PRO A 217 13.91 -16.38 23.34
CA PRO A 217 14.16 -16.11 24.75
C PRO A 217 13.86 -14.65 25.11
N GLY A 218 13.35 -14.42 26.33
CA GLY A 218 13.03 -13.10 26.86
C GLY A 218 11.79 -13.09 27.73
N GLU A 219 11.76 -12.26 28.76
CA GLU A 219 10.62 -12.11 29.67
C GLU A 219 9.56 -11.16 29.09
N THR A 220 10.00 -10.11 28.39
CA THR A 220 9.12 -9.11 27.79
C THR A 220 9.02 -9.28 26.26
N ARG A 221 7.98 -8.67 25.65
CA ARG A 221 7.85 -8.59 24.18
C ARG A 221 9.09 -7.94 23.53
N ARG A 222 9.69 -6.96 24.21
CA ARG A 222 10.90 -6.28 23.78
C ARG A 222 12.10 -7.22 23.75
N ASP A 223 12.30 -7.99 24.83
CA ASP A 223 13.41 -8.95 24.91
C ASP A 223 13.31 -9.99 23.80
N LYS A 224 12.10 -10.51 23.56
CA LYS A 224 11.85 -11.47 22.49
C LYS A 224 12.13 -10.89 21.11
N LEU A 225 11.74 -9.63 20.86
CA LEU A 225 12.01 -8.97 19.58
C LEU A 225 13.50 -8.71 19.38
N ILE A 226 14.21 -8.26 20.39
CA ILE A 226 15.67 -8.09 20.33
C ILE A 226 16.36 -9.43 20.05
N SER A 227 15.98 -10.48 20.77
CA SER A 227 16.48 -11.85 20.52
C SER A 227 16.18 -12.31 19.10
N TYR A 228 14.96 -12.05 18.59
CA TYR A 228 14.58 -12.36 17.21
C TYR A 228 15.50 -11.70 16.19
N LEU A 229 15.69 -10.39 16.31
CA LEU A 229 16.49 -9.58 15.39
C LEU A 229 17.97 -9.96 15.45
N ALA A 230 18.49 -10.33 16.62
CA ALA A 230 19.86 -10.82 16.76
C ALA A 230 20.08 -12.19 16.07
N ALA A 231 19.07 -13.05 16.05
CA ALA A 231 19.13 -14.35 15.39
C ALA A 231 18.87 -14.30 13.88
N HIS A 232 18.27 -13.21 13.38
CA HIS A 232 17.86 -13.03 11.98
C HIS A 232 18.32 -11.67 11.44
N PRO A 233 19.65 -11.44 11.25
CA PRO A 233 20.14 -10.21 10.63
C PRO A 233 19.58 -10.07 9.21
N SER A 234 19.17 -8.84 8.89
CA SER A 234 18.48 -8.44 7.63
C SER A 234 19.40 -8.50 6.41
#